data_AF-A0A2N1UPV7-F1
#
_entry.id   AF-A0A2N1UPV7-F1
#
_cell.length_a   1.000
_cell.length_b   1.000
_cell.length_c   1.000
_cell.angle_alpha   90.00
_cell.angle_beta   90.00
_cell.angle_gamma   90.00
#
_symmetry.space_group_name_H-M   'P 1'
#
loop_
_entity.id
_entity.type
_entity.pdbx_description
1 polymer ?
#
loop_
_entity_poly.entity_id
_entity_poly.type
_entity_poly.pdbx_seq_one_letter_code
_entity_poly.pdbx_strand_id
1 'polypeptide(L)' 'MSLAVIILTSPGREANLVACLQALKAQTLQGFELIVVDDGSEQGEAVVRTATAGWLDPLYLWRPNDYNM' A
#
# COMPACT_ATOMS: atom_id res chain seq x y z
N MET A 1 6.12 -21.99 3.33
CA MET A 1 5.43 -21.18 2.30
C MET A 1 5.50 -19.74 2.74
N SER A 2 5.97 -18.84 1.88
CA SER A 2 5.89 -17.38 2.09
C SER A 2 4.61 -16.85 1.45
N LEU A 3 4.01 -15.82 2.06
CA LEU A 3 2.86 -15.10 1.54
C LEU A 3 3.30 -13.69 1.15
N ALA A 4 2.80 -13.20 0.03
CA ALA A 4 2.94 -11.81 -0.38
C ALA A 4 1.56 -11.23 -0.69
N VAL A 5 1.37 -9.96 -0.36
CA VAL A 5 0.17 -9.17 -0.64
C VAL A 5 0.59 -7.97 -1.47
N ILE A 6 -0.04 -7.81 -2.64
CA ILE A 6 0.21 -6.69 -3.54
C ILE A 6 -1.06 -5.84 -3.60
N ILE A 7 -0.92 -4.55 -3.33
CA ILE A 7 -1.99 -3.56 -3.42
C ILE A 7 -1.71 -2.64 -4.60
N LEU A 8 -2.73 -2.40 -5.41
CA LEU A 8 -2.71 -1.36 -6.42
C LEU A 8 -3.52 -0.17 -5.93
N THR A 9 -2.98 1.03 -6.10
CA THR A 9 -3.67 2.28 -5.77
C THR A 9 -3.40 3.34 -6.83
N SER A 10 -4.15 4.42 -6.78
CA SER A 10 -4.09 5.55 -7.71
C SER A 10 -4.61 6.81 -7.01
N PRO A 11 -4.43 8.01 -7.61
CA PRO A 11 -5.02 9.25 -7.10
C PRO A 11 -6.51 9.10 -6.80
N GLY A 12 -6.98 9.64 -5.67
CA GLY A 12 -8.39 9.60 -5.26
C GLY A 12 -8.85 8.28 -4.62
N ARG A 13 -7.91 7.44 -4.17
CA ARG A 13 -8.16 6.17 -3.47
C ARG A 13 -7.58 6.12 -2.05
N GLU A 14 -7.12 7.25 -1.52
CA GLU A 14 -6.39 7.36 -0.27
C GLU A 14 -7.19 6.79 0.92
N ALA A 15 -8.50 7.10 1.01
CA ALA A 15 -9.34 6.57 2.08
C ALA A 15 -9.48 5.04 2.02
N ASN A 16 -9.60 4.47 0.83
CA ASN A 16 -9.67 3.01 0.63
C ASN A 16 -8.33 2.35 0.96
N LEU A 17 -7.23 2.97 0.55
CA LEU A 17 -5.88 2.52 0.84
C LEU A 17 -5.64 2.49 2.36
N VAL A 18 -6.01 3.55 3.09
CA VAL A 18 -5.92 3.58 4.57
C VAL A 18 -6.70 2.43 5.19
N ALA A 19 -7.97 2.25 4.82
CA ALA A 19 -8.81 1.19 5.36
C ALA A 19 -8.23 -0.22 5.08
N CYS A 20 -7.71 -0.43 3.87
CA CYS A 20 -7.06 -1.68 3.47
C CYS A 20 -5.80 -1.97 4.31
N LEU A 21 -4.93 -0.98 4.46
CA LEU A 21 -3.69 -1.11 5.24
C LEU A 21 -3.96 -1.33 6.74
N GLN A 22 -5.00 -0.69 7.29
CA GLN A 22 -5.44 -0.94 8.66
C GLN A 22 -5.95 -2.37 8.85
N ALA A 23 -6.71 -2.90 7.89
CA ALA A 23 -7.18 -4.29 7.93
C ALA A 23 -6.02 -5.30 7.83
N LEU A 24 -5.01 -5.02 7.01
CA LEU A 24 -3.79 -5.84 6.90
C LEU A 24 -2.94 -5.80 8.17
N LYS A 25 -2.81 -4.62 8.79
CA LYS A 25 -2.10 -4.46 10.06
C LYS A 25 -2.76 -5.22 11.22
N ALA A 26 -4.07 -5.44 11.15
CA ALA A 26 -4.83 -6.18 12.15
C ALA A 26 -4.83 -7.70 11.94
N GLN A 27 -4.17 -8.21 10.89
CA GLN A 27 -4.14 -9.66 10.63
C GLN A 27 -3.39 -10.42 11.72
N THR A 28 -3.90 -11.60 12.07
CA THR A 28 -3.23 -12.57 12.95
C THR A 28 -2.11 -13.32 12.23
N LEU A 29 -2.23 -13.46 10.91
CA LEU A 29 -1.15 -13.96 10.05
C LEU A 29 -0.16 -12.82 9.78
N GLN A 30 1.03 -12.90 10.37
CA GLN A 30 2.10 -11.90 10.21
C GLN A 30 3.27 -12.46 9.39
N GLY A 31 4.22 -11.58 9.05
CA GLY A 31 5.44 -11.98 8.33
C GLY A 31 5.25 -12.21 6.83
N PHE A 32 4.17 -11.68 6.24
CA PHE A 32 4.01 -11.61 4.80
C PHE A 32 4.68 -10.36 4.24
N GLU A 33 5.12 -10.44 2.98
CA GLU A 33 5.61 -9.27 2.24
C GLU A 33 4.42 -8.41 1.79
N LEU A 34 4.51 -7.09 2.00
CA LEU A 34 3.51 -6.14 1.51
C LEU A 34 4.14 -5.21 0.48
N ILE A 35 3.58 -5.18 -0.72
CA ILE A 35 4.00 -4.29 -1.80
C ILE A 35 2.81 -3.40 -2.18
N VAL A 36 3.01 -2.09 -2.16
CA VAL A 36 2.04 -1.10 -2.64
C VAL A 36 2.57 -0.53 -3.94
N VAL A 37 1.82 -0.70 -5.02
CA VAL A 37 2.11 -0.11 -6.33
C VAL A 37 1.15 1.03 -6.57
N ASP A 38 1.68 2.24 -6.68
CA ASP A 38 0.93 3.48 -6.81
C ASP A 38 1.06 4.08 -8.21
N ASP A 39 -0.08 4.21 -8.89
CA ASP A 39 -0.22 4.79 -10.21
C ASP A 39 -0.40 6.32 -10.15
N GLY A 40 0.56 7.01 -9.53
CA GLY A 40 0.72 8.46 -9.65
C GLY A 40 0.11 9.31 -8.55
N SER A 41 -0.19 8.78 -7.36
CA SER A 41 -0.67 9.61 -6.25
C SER A 41 0.41 10.57 -5.74
N GLU A 42 0.04 11.82 -5.44
CA GLU A 42 0.98 12.82 -4.91
C GLU A 42 1.38 12.54 -3.44
N GLN A 43 0.45 12.03 -2.64
CA GLN A 43 0.62 11.79 -1.21
C GLN A 43 0.59 10.30 -0.83
N GLY A 44 0.65 9.41 -1.83
CA GLY A 44 0.49 7.97 -1.63
C GLY A 44 1.50 7.37 -0.65
N GLU A 45 2.78 7.73 -0.78
CA GLU A 45 3.82 7.21 0.11
C GLU A 45 3.58 7.64 1.57
N ALA A 46 3.23 8.91 1.78
CA ALA A 46 2.95 9.44 3.11
C ALA A 46 1.76 8.72 3.77
N VAL A 47 0.70 8.45 2.99
CA VAL A 47 -0.46 7.68 3.45
C VAL A 47 -0.04 6.27 3.88
N VAL A 48 0.74 5.58 3.04
CA VAL A 48 1.22 4.22 3.32
C VAL A 48 2.05 4.18 4.60
N ARG A 49 3.07 5.04 4.70
CA ARG A 49 3.99 5.09 5.85
C ARG A 49 3.25 5.40 7.16
N THR A 50 2.26 6.28 7.12
CA THR A 50 1.45 6.64 8.29
C THR A 50 0.54 5.48 8.72
N ALA A 51 -0.01 4.71 7.78
CA ALA A 51 -0.92 3.62 8.07
C ALA A 51 -0.23 2.34 8.58
N THR A 52 0.99 2.02 8.11
CA THR A 52 1.59 0.70 8.31
C THR A 52 2.59 0.57 9.46
N ALA A 53 3.01 1.65 10.12
CA ALA A 53 4.06 1.63 11.15
C ALA A 53 4.06 0.42 12.12
N GLY A 54 5.24 -0.15 12.39
CA GLY A 54 5.45 -1.29 13.28
C GLY A 54 5.95 -2.52 12.53
N TRP A 55 5.29 -3.68 12.73
CA TRP A 55 5.69 -4.94 12.11
C TRP A 55 5.42 -5.01 10.60
N LEU A 56 4.51 -4.16 10.10
CA LEU A 56 4.12 -4.13 8.69
C LEU A 56 4.90 -3.01 7.99
N ASP A 57 6.03 -3.35 7.37
CA ASP A 57 6.84 -2.39 6.60
C ASP A 57 6.69 -2.66 5.10
N PRO A 58 5.86 -1.88 4.38
CA PRO A 58 5.59 -2.11 2.97
C PRO A 58 6.72 -1.57 2.08
N LEU A 59 6.99 -2.32 1.01
CA LEU A 59 7.67 -1.78 -0.15
C LEU A 59 6.68 -0.91 -0.94
N TYR A 60 7.00 0.36 -1.10
CA TYR A 60 6.18 1.30 -1.88
C TYR A 60 6.86 1.57 -3.23
N LEU A 61 6.13 1.30 -4.31
CA LEU A 61 6.58 1.47 -5.69
C LEU A 61 5.67 2.48 -6.38
N TRP A 62 6.19 3.65 -6.69
CA TRP A 62 5.46 4.70 -7.39
C TRP A 62 5.83 4.71 -8.87
N ARG A 63 4.84 4.96 -9.72
CA ARG A 63 5.03 5.26 -11.15
C ARG A 63 4.19 6.46 -11.55
N PRO A 64 4.63 7.25 -12.55
CA PRO A 64 3.79 8.28 -13.12
C PRO A 64 2.56 7.63 -13.73
N ASN A 65 1.41 8.29 -13.54
CA ASN A 65 0.16 7.87 -14.12
C ASN A 65 0.20 8.05 -15.65
N ASP A 66 0.18 6.95 -16.39
CA ASP A 66 0.40 6.93 -17.84
C ASP A 66 -0.75 6.29 -18.64
N TYR A 67 -1.94 6.08 -18.06
CA TYR A 67 -3.06 5.40 -18.73
C TYR A 67 -3.68 6.15 -19.92
N ASN A 68 -3.26 7.40 -20.16
CA ASN A 68 -3.74 8.28 -21.24
C ASN A 68 -2.63 8.70 -22.23
N MET A 69 -1.46 8.06 -22.21
CA MET A 69 -0.40 8.31 -23.20
C MET A 69 -0.55 7.46 -24.46
#